data_AF-A0A7G3BKY9-F1
#
_entry.id   AF-A0A7G3BKY9-F1
#
_cell.length_a   1.000
_cell.length_b   1.000
_cell.length_c   1.000
_cell.angle_alpha   90.00
_cell.angle_beta   90.00
_cell.angle_gamma   90.00
#
_symmetry.space_group_name_H-M   'P 1'
#
loop_
_entity.id
_entity.type
_entity.pdbx_description
1 polymer ?
#
loop_
_entity_poly.entity_id
_entity_poly.type
_entity_poly.pdbx_seq_one_letter_code
_entity_poly.pdbx_strand_id
1 'polypeptide(L)'
;MKHQFLYLFWIVLLSFHVKAQDFSKDQDVKVNQQLWLDYNFKNNIDSLKVLNTQIGFRKISPNVFNRFLVLSHINLLHKKSLGIVNLEKPFIESFMLGAGIIYTQNYDADDNLEFRLSQGFKFSIPTLKGIDLINYVRLEERFQNTFNNSGWTAGYRLRYRISTELNWKKHVVKFTNGLYIPMSF
;
A
#
# COMPACT_ATOMS: atom_id res chain seq x y z
N MET A 1 17.22 45.60 16.46
CA MET A 1 18.32 44.61 16.40
C MET A 1 18.28 43.73 17.64
N LYS A 2 17.95 42.44 17.47
CA LYS A 2 18.52 41.30 18.20
C LYS A 2 17.84 40.04 17.65
N HIS A 3 18.60 39.31 16.85
CA HIS A 3 18.23 38.01 16.31
C HIS A 3 18.08 36.99 17.44
N GLN A 4 16.94 36.32 17.50
CA GLN A 4 16.78 35.04 18.17
C GLN A 4 16.10 34.11 17.15
N PHE A 5 16.89 33.58 16.21
CA PHE A 5 17.28 32.15 16.19
C PHE A 5 16.03 31.27 16.35
N LEU A 6 15.30 30.92 15.29
CA LEU A 6 15.67 29.86 14.32
C LEU A 6 16.20 28.59 15.01
N TYR A 7 15.43 28.09 15.99
CA TYR A 7 15.63 26.78 16.63
C TYR A 7 14.49 25.82 16.30
N LEU A 8 14.33 25.49 15.01
CA LEU A 8 13.51 24.33 14.63
C LEU A 8 14.04 23.67 13.35
N PHE A 9 15.36 23.45 13.29
CA PHE A 9 16.00 22.69 12.21
C PHE A 9 16.99 21.61 12.69
N TRP A 10 16.93 21.19 13.95
CA TRP A 10 18.01 20.36 14.53
C TRP A 10 17.54 19.11 15.29
N ILE A 11 16.46 18.48 14.84
CA ILE A 11 16.13 17.10 15.25
C ILE A 11 15.51 16.40 14.03
N VAL A 12 16.35 15.81 13.17
CA VAL A 12 16.32 14.42 12.64
C VAL A 12 17.46 14.31 11.61
N LEU A 13 18.69 14.62 12.03
CA LEU A 13 19.92 14.08 11.43
C LEU A 13 20.61 13.19 12.47
N LEU A 14 19.82 12.41 13.21
CA LEU A 14 20.34 11.19 13.82
C LEU A 14 20.57 10.23 12.66
N SER A 15 21.77 10.33 12.09
CA SER A 15 22.36 9.32 11.23
C SER A 15 22.45 8.03 12.03
N PHE A 16 21.37 7.24 12.03
CA PHE A 16 21.44 5.85 12.40
C PHE A 16 22.40 5.18 11.42
N HIS A 17 23.68 5.09 11.79
CA HIS A 17 24.60 4.13 11.21
C HIS A 17 24.18 2.76 11.72
N VAL A 18 23.05 2.25 11.22
CA VAL A 18 22.76 0.83 11.33
C VAL A 18 23.76 0.16 10.40
N LYS A 19 24.88 -0.29 10.96
CA LYS A 19 25.79 -1.21 10.28
C LYS A 19 25.08 -2.55 10.17
N ALA A 20 24.20 -2.69 9.19
CA ALA A 20 23.68 -3.99 8.78
C ALA A 20 24.67 -4.59 7.78
N GLN A 21 25.76 -5.15 8.30
CA GLN A 21 26.57 -6.18 7.64
C GLN A 21 27.69 -6.60 8.59
N ASP A 22 27.47 -7.72 9.28
CA ASP A 22 28.58 -8.52 9.77
C ASP A 22 29.41 -8.94 8.54
N PHE A 23 30.66 -8.50 8.53
CA PHE A 23 31.64 -8.83 7.51
C PHE A 23 32.20 -10.22 7.84
N SER A 24 31.50 -11.27 7.41
CA SER A 24 32.05 -12.61 7.37
C SER A 24 33.05 -12.70 6.21
N LYS A 25 34.34 -12.75 6.56
CA LYS A 25 35.40 -13.26 5.66
C LYS A 25 34.94 -14.63 5.14
N ASP A 26 35.04 -14.82 3.83
CA ASP A 26 34.63 -16.01 3.06
C ASP A 26 33.12 -16.21 2.88
N GLN A 27 32.53 -15.49 1.92
CA GLN A 27 31.57 -16.00 0.94
C GLN A 27 31.29 -14.93 -0.13
N ASP A 28 31.31 -15.32 -1.40
CA ASP A 28 31.10 -14.49 -2.58
C ASP A 28 30.04 -13.41 -2.39
N VAL A 29 30.44 -12.15 -2.56
CA VAL A 29 29.53 -11.00 -2.59
C VAL A 29 28.66 -11.10 -3.84
N LYS A 30 27.54 -11.83 -3.77
CA LYS A 30 26.49 -11.82 -4.79
C LYS A 30 25.78 -10.46 -4.74
N VAL A 31 26.21 -9.54 -5.60
CA VAL A 31 25.66 -8.19 -5.74
C VAL A 31 24.16 -8.22 -6.07
N ASN A 32 23.28 -7.95 -5.09
CA ASN A 32 21.83 -7.94 -5.27
C ASN A 32 21.31 -6.57 -5.78
N GLN A 33 21.47 -6.27 -7.08
CA GLN A 33 20.84 -5.08 -7.67
C GLN A 33 19.34 -5.33 -7.91
N GLN A 34 18.50 -4.33 -7.65
CA GLN A 34 17.06 -4.42 -7.84
C GLN A 34 16.58 -3.31 -8.77
N LEU A 35 15.71 -3.65 -9.72
CA LEU A 35 15.07 -2.70 -10.64
C LEU A 35 13.57 -2.92 -10.61
N TRP A 36 12.79 -1.89 -10.26
CA TRP A 36 11.33 -1.90 -10.30
C TRP A 36 10.83 -0.81 -11.25
N LEU A 37 10.01 -1.20 -12.21
CA LEU A 37 9.33 -0.33 -13.16
C LEU A 37 7.83 -0.55 -12.97
N ASP A 38 7.12 0.45 -12.45
CA ASP A 38 5.68 0.35 -12.17
C ASP A 38 4.94 1.49 -12.90
N TYR A 39 3.91 1.14 -13.67
CA TYR A 39 2.95 2.06 -14.25
C TYR A 39 1.60 1.88 -13.54
N ASN A 40 1.16 2.95 -12.86
CA ASN A 40 -0.08 2.95 -12.09
C ASN A 40 -1.08 3.90 -12.74
N PHE A 41 -2.18 3.38 -13.27
CA PHE A 41 -3.23 4.21 -13.85
C PHE A 41 -4.51 4.18 -13.01
N LYS A 42 -5.16 5.33 -12.94
CA LYS A 42 -6.43 5.53 -12.26
C LYS A 42 -7.46 6.02 -13.29
N ASN A 43 -8.61 5.36 -13.33
CA ASN A 43 -9.73 5.72 -14.19
C ASN A 43 -11.00 5.86 -13.34
N ASN A 44 -11.62 7.04 -13.37
CA ASN A 44 -12.91 7.27 -12.74
C ASN A 44 -13.99 6.83 -13.74
N ILE A 45 -14.57 5.64 -13.54
CA ILE A 45 -15.62 5.10 -14.42
C ILE A 45 -16.89 5.95 -14.30
N ASP A 46 -17.27 6.29 -13.08
CA ASP A 46 -18.37 7.20 -12.77
C ASP A 46 -18.15 7.89 -11.40
N SER A 47 -19.16 8.59 -10.89
CA SER A 47 -19.07 9.31 -9.61
C SER A 47 -19.00 8.42 -8.35
N LEU A 48 -19.16 7.10 -8.52
CA LEU A 48 -19.21 6.08 -7.48
C LEU A 48 -18.21 4.94 -7.73
N LYS A 49 -17.52 4.90 -8.87
CA LYS A 49 -16.64 3.79 -9.27
C LYS A 49 -15.29 4.30 -9.76
N VAL A 50 -14.24 3.80 -9.13
CA VAL A 50 -12.85 4.14 -9.46
C VAL A 50 -12.07 2.86 -9.72
N LEU A 51 -11.59 2.69 -10.95
CA LEU A 51 -10.67 1.63 -11.34
C LEU A 51 -9.22 2.09 -11.13
N ASN A 52 -8.42 1.27 -10.47
CA ASN A 52 -6.98 1.47 -10.34
C ASN A 52 -6.27 0.22 -10.84
N THR A 53 -5.34 0.38 -11.76
CA THR A 53 -4.57 -0.74 -12.31
C THR A 53 -3.09 -0.43 -12.23
N GLN A 54 -2.34 -1.42 -11.78
CA GLN A 54 -0.89 -1.43 -11.74
C GLN A 54 -0.39 -2.43 -12.76
N ILE A 55 0.54 -2.00 -13.61
CA ILE A 55 1.34 -2.87 -14.48
C ILE A 55 2.79 -2.67 -14.04
N GLY A 56 3.53 -3.75 -13.81
CA GLY A 56 4.89 -3.62 -13.32
C GLY A 56 5.83 -4.72 -13.77
N PHE A 57 7.11 -4.37 -13.78
CA PHE A 57 8.24 -5.25 -13.99
C PHE A 57 9.23 -5.09 -12.85
N ARG A 58 9.71 -6.20 -12.28
CA ARG A 58 10.69 -6.21 -11.20
C ARG A 58 11.78 -7.23 -11.50
N LYS A 59 13.04 -6.82 -11.33
CA LYS A 59 14.22 -7.68 -11.51
C LYS A 59 15.11 -7.65 -10.28
N ILE A 60 15.69 -8.79 -9.92
CA ILE A 60 16.79 -8.89 -8.96
C ILE A 60 17.98 -9.58 -9.64
N SER A 61 19.10 -8.86 -9.74
CA SER A 61 20.37 -9.24 -10.36
C SER A 61 21.33 -9.86 -9.31
N PRO A 62 22.31 -10.71 -9.66
CA PRO A 62 22.63 -11.17 -11.02
C PRO A 62 21.57 -12.10 -11.60
N ASN A 63 21.12 -13.12 -10.86
CA ASN A 63 20.26 -14.18 -11.39
C ASN A 63 19.26 -14.68 -10.33
N VAL A 64 18.33 -13.83 -9.87
CA VAL A 64 17.30 -14.28 -8.90
C VAL A 64 15.96 -14.47 -9.60
N PHE A 65 15.37 -13.38 -10.12
CA PHE A 65 14.14 -13.46 -10.92
C PHE A 65 13.91 -12.24 -11.81
N ASN A 66 13.06 -12.44 -12.81
CA ASN A 66 12.26 -11.39 -13.46
C ASN A 66 10.79 -11.59 -13.08
N ARG A 67 10.08 -10.52 -12.72
CA ARG A 67 8.68 -10.59 -12.30
C ARG A 67 7.85 -9.57 -13.06
N PHE A 68 6.80 -10.05 -13.68
CA PHE A 68 5.79 -9.27 -14.37
C PHE A 68 4.50 -9.31 -13.56
N LEU A 69 3.84 -8.17 -13.38
CA LEU A 69 2.61 -8.09 -12.60
C LEU A 69 1.61 -7.16 -13.26
N VAL A 70 0.34 -7.57 -13.22
CA VAL A 70 -0.81 -6.74 -13.55
C VAL A 70 -1.83 -6.93 -12.44
N LEU A 71 -2.20 -5.86 -11.74
CA LEU A 71 -3.23 -5.88 -10.70
C LEU A 71 -4.24 -4.77 -10.94
N SER A 72 -5.52 -5.10 -10.96
CA SER A 72 -6.62 -4.16 -11.10
C SER A 72 -7.54 -4.21 -9.90
N HIS A 73 -7.97 -3.05 -9.41
CA HIS A 73 -8.89 -2.90 -8.31
C HIS A 73 -9.99 -1.90 -8.68
N ILE A 74 -11.25 -2.29 -8.54
CA ILE A 74 -12.39 -1.38 -8.59
C ILE A 74 -12.80 -1.01 -7.17
N ASN A 75 -12.93 0.29 -6.92
CA ASN A 75 -13.48 0.82 -5.68
C ASN A 75 -14.90 1.32 -5.95
N LEU A 76 -15.86 0.76 -5.21
CA LEU A 76 -17.25 1.17 -5.16
C LEU A 76 -17.42 2.11 -3.97
N LEU A 77 -17.58 3.40 -4.24
CA LEU A 77 -17.79 4.44 -3.23
C LEU A 77 -19.24 4.41 -2.78
N HIS A 78 -19.46 4.56 -1.48
CA HIS A 78 -20.79 4.65 -0.91
C HIS A 78 -21.04 6.08 -0.44
N LYS A 79 -22.20 6.65 -0.81
CA LYS A 79 -22.57 8.05 -0.50
C LYS A 79 -23.59 8.19 0.63
N LYS A 80 -24.26 7.10 1.05
CA LYS A 80 -25.40 7.20 1.97
C LYS A 80 -24.94 7.09 3.43
N SER A 81 -25.20 8.13 4.22
CA SER A 81 -25.08 8.03 5.69
C SER A 81 -26.19 7.14 6.26
N LEU A 82 -25.85 6.35 7.27
CA LEU A 82 -26.83 5.57 8.01
C LEU A 82 -27.64 6.52 8.89
N GLY A 83 -28.87 6.86 8.49
CA GLY A 83 -29.71 7.86 9.18
C GLY A 83 -30.11 7.54 10.63
N ILE A 84 -29.70 6.38 11.16
CA ILE A 84 -29.88 6.02 12.58
C ILE A 84 -28.81 6.71 13.45
N VAL A 85 -27.69 7.10 12.86
CA VAL A 85 -26.62 7.86 13.52
C VAL A 85 -26.53 9.18 12.76
N ASN A 86 -26.62 10.33 13.45
CA ASN A 86 -26.49 11.66 12.85
C ASN A 86 -25.06 11.92 12.32
N LEU A 87 -24.60 11.09 11.38
CA LEU A 87 -23.29 11.12 10.75
C LEU A 87 -23.41 11.86 9.42
N GLU A 88 -22.63 12.92 9.26
CA GLU A 88 -22.52 13.64 7.98
C GLU A 88 -21.85 12.76 6.89
N LYS A 89 -20.97 11.83 7.30
CA LYS A 89 -20.25 10.91 6.42
C LYS A 89 -20.83 9.49 6.48
N PRO A 90 -20.77 8.71 5.38
CA PRO A 90 -21.17 7.31 5.38
C PRO A 90 -20.25 6.48 6.29
N PHE A 91 -20.83 5.58 7.09
CA PHE A 91 -20.04 4.71 7.97
C PHE A 91 -19.08 3.82 7.18
N ILE A 92 -19.59 3.15 6.14
CA ILE A 92 -18.77 2.47 5.11
C ILE A 92 -18.55 3.45 3.97
N GLU A 93 -17.31 3.84 3.74
CA GLU A 93 -16.92 4.80 2.69
C GLU A 93 -16.79 4.12 1.32
N SER A 94 -16.20 2.92 1.29
CA SER A 94 -16.01 2.21 0.04
C SER A 94 -15.85 0.70 0.21
N PHE A 95 -16.18 -0.02 -0.85
CA PHE A 95 -15.86 -1.44 -1.04
C PHE A 95 -14.87 -1.58 -2.18
N MET A 96 -13.87 -2.45 -2.03
CA MET A 96 -12.82 -2.71 -3.00
C MET A 96 -12.91 -4.16 -3.45
N LEU A 97 -12.91 -4.37 -4.77
CA LEU A 97 -12.69 -5.67 -5.38
C LEU A 97 -11.48 -5.57 -6.30
N GLY A 98 -10.65 -6.59 -6.35
CA GLY A 98 -9.52 -6.59 -7.25
C GLY A 98 -9.07 -7.98 -7.65
N ALA A 99 -8.41 -8.04 -8.79
CA ALA A 99 -7.80 -9.24 -9.33
C ALA A 99 -6.41 -8.89 -9.87
N GLY A 100 -5.52 -9.87 -9.90
CA GLY A 100 -4.20 -9.70 -10.49
C GLY A 100 -3.59 -10.99 -10.95
N ILE A 101 -2.68 -10.87 -11.91
CA ILE A 101 -1.86 -11.95 -12.43
C ILE A 101 -0.41 -11.52 -12.26
N ILE A 102 0.41 -12.44 -11.75
CA ILE A 102 1.85 -12.22 -11.56
C ILE A 102 2.57 -13.44 -12.13
N TYR A 103 3.51 -13.21 -13.03
CA TYR A 103 4.42 -14.24 -13.51
C TYR A 103 5.82 -13.92 -13.02
N THR A 104 6.48 -14.89 -12.41
CA THR A 104 7.87 -14.79 -11.96
C THR A 104 8.68 -15.83 -12.71
N GLN A 105 9.58 -15.35 -13.55
CA GLN A 105 10.62 -16.15 -14.17
C GLN A 105 11.78 -16.26 -13.17
N ASN A 106 12.04 -17.46 -12.68
CA ASN A 106 13.14 -17.71 -11.75
C ASN A 106 14.37 -18.22 -12.51
N TYR A 107 15.57 -17.87 -12.04
CA TYR A 107 16.82 -18.33 -12.68
C TYR A 107 17.33 -19.65 -12.09
N ASP A 108 17.21 -19.82 -10.76
CA ASP A 108 17.72 -20.98 -10.01
C ASP A 108 16.57 -21.86 -9.43
N ALA A 109 15.34 -21.68 -9.90
CA ALA A 109 14.16 -22.42 -9.46
C ALA A 109 13.11 -22.47 -10.58
N ASP A 110 12.05 -23.25 -10.37
CA ASP A 110 10.93 -23.29 -11.31
C ASP A 110 10.21 -21.93 -11.39
N ASP A 111 9.75 -21.60 -12.58
CA ASP A 111 8.90 -20.44 -12.79
C ASP A 111 7.60 -20.55 -11.99
N ASN A 112 6.99 -19.39 -11.76
CA ASN A 112 5.83 -19.28 -10.90
C ASN A 112 4.76 -18.38 -11.49
N LEU A 113 3.53 -18.90 -11.56
CA LEU A 113 2.34 -18.14 -11.92
C LEU A 113 1.46 -17.94 -10.69
N GLU A 114 1.10 -16.68 -10.41
CA GLU A 114 0.16 -16.34 -9.35
C GLU A 114 -1.08 -15.66 -9.93
N PHE A 115 -2.25 -16.16 -9.52
CA PHE A 115 -3.51 -15.45 -9.62
C PHE A 115 -3.89 -14.92 -8.24
N ARG A 116 -4.30 -13.66 -8.17
CA ARG A 116 -4.67 -13.00 -6.91
C ARG A 116 -6.07 -12.44 -7.00
N LEU A 117 -6.88 -12.73 -6.01
CA LEU A 117 -8.17 -12.09 -5.76
C LEU A 117 -8.06 -11.24 -4.51
N SER A 118 -8.77 -10.12 -4.47
CA SER A 118 -8.79 -9.27 -3.30
C SER A 118 -10.15 -8.64 -3.10
N GLN A 119 -10.56 -8.56 -1.84
CA GLN A 119 -11.76 -7.84 -1.44
C GLN A 119 -11.47 -7.06 -0.16
N GLY A 120 -12.08 -5.90 -0.01
CA GLY A 120 -11.87 -5.08 1.16
C GLY A 120 -12.91 -4.00 1.30
N PHE A 121 -12.93 -3.35 2.46
CA PHE A 121 -13.81 -2.22 2.71
C PHE A 121 -13.09 -1.18 3.55
N LYS A 122 -13.51 0.06 3.36
CA LYS A 122 -13.02 1.23 4.07
C LYS A 122 -14.19 1.81 4.86
N PHE A 123 -13.99 2.09 6.14
CA PHE A 123 -15.02 2.65 7.01
C PHE A 123 -14.42 3.71 7.94
N SER A 124 -15.24 4.66 8.36
CA SER A 124 -14.83 5.78 9.19
C SER A 124 -15.49 5.74 10.56
N ILE A 125 -14.68 5.93 11.59
CA ILE A 125 -15.11 6.10 12.98
C ILE A 125 -14.82 7.56 13.36
N PRO A 126 -15.84 8.42 13.46
CA PRO A 126 -15.65 9.77 13.97
C PRO A 126 -15.33 9.66 15.46
N THR A 127 -14.13 10.09 15.84
CA THR A 127 -13.63 9.87 17.21
C THR A 127 -13.74 11.13 18.05
N LEU A 128 -13.29 12.26 17.51
CA LEU A 128 -13.37 13.59 18.14
C LEU A 128 -13.78 14.62 17.08
N LYS A 129 -14.34 15.76 17.49
CA LYS A 129 -14.70 16.85 16.55
C LYS A 129 -13.46 17.27 15.75
N GLY A 130 -13.48 17.01 14.44
CA GLY A 130 -12.37 17.32 13.53
C GLY A 130 -11.31 16.22 13.39
N ILE A 131 -11.52 15.03 13.97
CA ILE A 131 -10.62 13.87 13.86
C ILE A 131 -11.45 12.63 13.49
N ASP A 132 -11.25 12.16 12.26
CA ASP A 132 -11.85 10.92 11.77
C ASP A 132 -10.79 9.80 11.75
N LEU A 133 -11.12 8.64 12.33
CA LEU A 133 -10.33 7.42 12.20
C LEU A 133 -10.84 6.60 11.03
N ILE A 134 -10.00 6.51 10.01
CA ILE A 134 -10.27 5.76 8.80
C ILE A 134 -9.65 4.37 8.95
N ASN A 135 -10.50 3.35 8.80
CA ASN A 135 -10.14 1.95 8.91
C ASN A 135 -10.28 1.29 7.53
N TYR A 136 -9.30 0.49 7.16
CA TYR A 136 -9.29 -0.26 5.91
C TYR A 136 -8.93 -1.72 6.20
N VAL A 137 -9.82 -2.62 5.80
CA VAL A 137 -9.64 -4.07 5.91
C VAL A 137 -9.60 -4.63 4.49
N ARG A 138 -8.61 -5.49 4.20
CA ARG A 138 -8.50 -6.21 2.93
C ARG A 138 -8.14 -7.67 3.15
N LEU A 139 -8.88 -8.56 2.52
CA LEU A 139 -8.51 -9.95 2.30
C LEU A 139 -7.93 -10.10 0.89
N GLU A 140 -6.78 -10.77 0.76
CA GLU A 140 -6.21 -11.20 -0.51
C GLU A 140 -6.08 -12.71 -0.52
N GLU A 141 -6.54 -13.33 -1.58
CA GLU A 141 -6.36 -14.75 -1.87
C GLU A 141 -5.33 -14.87 -2.99
N ARG A 142 -4.36 -15.76 -2.83
CA ARG A 142 -3.30 -16.01 -3.80
C ARG A 142 -3.33 -17.48 -4.16
N PHE A 143 -3.58 -17.76 -5.43
CA PHE A 143 -3.45 -19.08 -6.03
C PHE A 143 -2.14 -19.10 -6.82
N GLN A 144 -1.26 -20.03 -6.49
CA GLN A 144 0.10 -20.07 -7.00
C GLN A 144 0.38 -21.44 -7.61
N ASN A 145 0.99 -21.47 -8.79
CA ASN A 145 1.47 -22.71 -9.42
C ASN A 145 2.95 -22.54 -9.77
N THR A 146 3.78 -23.34 -9.11
CA THR A 146 5.17 -23.58 -9.52
C THR A 146 5.13 -24.72 -10.53
N PHE A 147 5.65 -24.52 -11.73
CA PHE A 147 5.52 -25.45 -12.86
C PHE A 147 6.31 -26.78 -12.72
N ASN A 148 6.32 -27.37 -11.53
CA ASN A 148 7.03 -28.57 -11.13
C ASN A 148 6.09 -29.73 -10.81
N ASN A 149 4.89 -29.75 -11.40
CA ASN A 149 3.83 -30.72 -11.16
C ASN A 149 3.25 -30.71 -9.73
N SER A 150 3.52 -29.71 -8.89
CA SER A 150 2.92 -29.59 -7.56
C SER A 150 1.44 -29.17 -7.56
N GLY A 151 0.91 -28.75 -8.71
CA GLY A 151 -0.43 -28.17 -8.81
C GLY A 151 -0.53 -26.76 -8.20
N TRP A 152 -1.74 -26.38 -7.82
CA TRP A 152 -2.03 -25.04 -7.28
C TRP A 152 -1.99 -25.01 -5.75
N THR A 153 -1.28 -24.04 -5.19
CA THR A 153 -1.26 -23.71 -3.76
C THR A 153 -2.06 -22.45 -3.49
N ALA A 154 -2.97 -22.51 -2.52
CA ALA A 154 -3.74 -21.35 -2.07
C ALA A 154 -3.09 -20.72 -0.82
N GLY A 155 -3.08 -19.39 -0.75
CA GLY A 155 -2.64 -18.64 0.42
C GLY A 155 -3.52 -17.41 0.65
N TYR A 156 -3.70 -17.04 1.91
CA TYR A 156 -4.57 -15.94 2.32
C TYR A 156 -3.76 -14.87 3.03
N ARG A 157 -4.10 -13.61 2.80
CA ARG A 157 -3.50 -12.47 3.50
C ARG A 157 -4.58 -11.50 3.93
N LEU A 158 -4.72 -11.34 5.24
CA LEU A 158 -5.50 -10.26 5.84
C LEU A 158 -4.60 -9.04 6.04
N ARG A 159 -5.05 -7.86 5.60
CA ARG A 159 -4.39 -6.58 5.85
C ARG A 159 -5.36 -5.65 6.54
N TYR A 160 -4.88 -5.02 7.60
CA TYR A 160 -5.57 -3.96 8.30
C TYR A 160 -4.71 -2.70 8.27
N ARG A 161 -5.34 -1.55 8.00
CA ARG A 161 -4.70 -0.23 8.07
C ARG A 161 -5.63 0.74 8.77
N ILE A 162 -5.09 1.47 9.73
CA ILE A 162 -5.74 2.61 10.35
C ILE A 162 -5.02 3.89 9.91
N SER A 163 -5.78 4.95 9.64
CA SER A 163 -5.26 6.28 9.30
C SER A 163 -6.15 7.36 9.88
N THR A 164 -5.59 8.54 10.12
CA THR A 164 -6.31 9.67 10.70
C THR A 164 -6.51 10.78 9.67
N GLU A 165 -7.72 11.35 9.61
CA GLU A 165 -8.01 12.58 8.86
C GLU A 165 -8.28 13.72 9.85
N LEU A 166 -7.45 14.78 9.76
CA LEU A 166 -7.55 15.97 10.62
C LEU A 166 -8.20 17.13 9.86
N ASN A 167 -9.36 17.57 10.33
CA ASN A 167 -10.12 18.69 9.75
C ASN A 167 -9.94 19.96 10.60
N TRP A 168 -8.96 20.79 10.26
CA TRP A 168 -8.64 22.04 10.98
C TRP A 168 -9.35 23.24 10.35
N LYS A 169 -10.36 23.80 11.04
CA LYS A 169 -11.15 24.96 10.56
C LYS A 169 -10.50 26.35 10.71
N LYS A 170 -9.23 26.47 11.11
CA LYS A 170 -8.56 27.76 11.38
C LYS A 170 -7.40 27.99 10.41
N HIS A 171 -7.47 29.11 9.71
CA HIS A 171 -6.65 29.49 8.56
C HIS A 171 -5.18 29.76 8.92
N VAL A 172 -4.26 29.37 8.01
CA VAL A 172 -3.09 30.11 7.44
C VAL A 172 -2.49 29.25 6.31
N VAL A 173 -2.64 27.92 6.39
CA VAL A 173 -2.23 26.98 5.34
C VAL A 173 -3.46 26.22 4.87
N LYS A 174 -3.87 26.42 3.61
CA LYS A 174 -4.80 25.51 2.95
C LYS A 174 -4.09 24.18 2.73
N PHE A 175 -4.20 23.24 3.66
CA PHE A 175 -3.92 21.83 3.38
C PHE A 175 -5.05 21.31 2.49
N THR A 176 -4.97 21.59 1.19
CA THR A 176 -5.89 21.07 0.18
C THR A 176 -5.63 19.58 0.00
N ASN A 177 -6.15 18.76 0.92
CA ASN A 177 -6.11 17.29 1.01
C ASN A 177 -5.34 16.87 2.27
N GLY A 178 -6.04 16.21 3.20
CA GLY A 178 -5.63 15.98 4.58
C GLY A 178 -4.22 15.41 4.80
N LEU A 179 -3.68 15.68 5.98
CA LEU A 179 -2.38 15.17 6.45
C LEU A 179 -2.50 13.67 6.78
N TYR A 180 -1.79 12.81 6.03
CA TYR A 180 -1.69 11.38 6.31
C TYR A 180 -0.52 11.10 7.26
N ILE A 181 -0.82 10.65 8.47
CA ILE A 181 0.18 10.10 9.39
C ILE A 181 0.00 8.57 9.39
N PRO A 182 0.93 7.79 8.81
CA PRO A 182 0.89 6.34 8.94
C PRO A 182 1.17 5.96 10.39
N MET A 183 0.23 5.27 11.03
CA MET A 183 0.50 4.59 12.29
C MET A 183 1.00 3.17 11.96
N SER A 184 2.27 2.89 12.25
CA SER A 184 2.78 1.52 12.20
C SER A 184 2.45 0.81 13.52
N PHE A 185 1.80 -0.34 13.44
CA PHE A 185 1.72 -1.33 14.51
C PHE A 185 2.38 -2.62 14.02
#